data_AF-A0A1C0ZX00-F1
#
_entry.id   AF-A0A1C0ZX00-F1
#
_cell.length_a   1.000
_cell.length_b   1.000
_cell.length_c   1.000
_cell.angle_alpha   90.00
_cell.angle_beta   90.00
_cell.angle_gamma   90.00
#
_symmetry.space_group_name_H-M   'P 1'
#
loop_
_entity.id
_entity.type
_entity.pdbx_description
1 polymer ?
#
loop_
_entity_poly.entity_id
_entity_poly.type
_entity_poly.pdbx_seq_one_letter_code
_entity_poly.pdbx_strand_id
1 'polypeptide(L)'
;MIKCNLGVILAERGIKNIQIAEATGINKNTISGLVTNRATGIQYDTLEKICTYLNITAGDLFTIVDFSVNYSEHTKLDDNNYEISIIFKINEEYMECSLPVKIDQGIGRVGEPSFIFDITIPKGLLSKLYAVPQQLIVKELEELIVDNIFDGKYEGVMFETETRLIINHGIINKGAQ
;
A
#
# COMPACT_ATOMS: atom_id res chain seq x y z
N MET A 1 5.06 -5.41 9.71
CA MET A 1 3.76 -6.01 9.31
C MET A 1 3.99 -7.38 8.65
N ILE A 2 3.01 -8.29 8.67
CA ILE A 2 3.10 -9.58 7.96
C ILE A 2 2.83 -9.38 6.47
N LYS A 3 3.66 -9.97 5.60
CA LYS A 3 3.48 -10.08 4.15
C LYS A 3 3.21 -11.53 3.78
N CYS A 4 2.19 -11.76 2.95
CA CYS A 4 1.91 -13.04 2.30
C CYS A 4 2.62 -13.13 0.94
N ASN A 5 3.45 -14.15 0.77
CA ASN A 5 4.23 -14.41 -0.44
C ASN A 5 3.47 -15.26 -1.47
N LEU A 6 2.20 -15.59 -1.24
CA LEU A 6 1.45 -16.49 -2.12
C LEU A 6 1.47 -16.03 -3.58
N GLY A 7 1.25 -14.74 -3.84
CA GLY A 7 1.29 -14.21 -5.21
C GLY A 7 2.62 -14.42 -5.92
N VAL A 8 3.73 -14.24 -5.20
CA VAL A 8 5.10 -14.45 -5.71
C VAL A 8 5.32 -15.92 -6.02
N ILE A 9 5.03 -16.81 -5.06
CA ILE A 9 5.21 -18.26 -5.18
C ILE A 9 4.40 -18.82 -6.36
N LEU A 10 3.15 -18.36 -6.53
CA LEU A 10 2.30 -18.77 -7.64
C LEU A 10 2.86 -18.30 -8.98
N ALA A 11 3.34 -17.05 -9.07
CA ALA A 11 3.93 -16.49 -10.28
C ALA A 11 5.21 -17.25 -10.69
N GLU A 12 6.12 -17.48 -9.75
CA GLU A 12 7.37 -18.24 -9.98
C GLU A 12 7.12 -19.66 -10.49
N ARG A 13 6.01 -20.27 -10.05
CA ARG A 13 5.61 -21.63 -10.43
C ARG A 13 4.64 -21.69 -11.60
N GLY A 14 4.25 -20.54 -12.16
CA GLY A 14 3.27 -20.47 -13.25
C GLY A 14 1.86 -20.96 -12.88
N ILE A 15 1.49 -20.94 -11.60
CA ILE A 15 0.20 -21.41 -11.10
C ILE A 15 -0.78 -20.24 -11.07
N LYS A 16 -1.96 -20.39 -11.68
CA LYS A 16 -3.02 -19.37 -11.64
C LYS A 16 -3.81 -19.44 -10.33
N ASN A 17 -4.31 -18.30 -9.87
CA ASN A 17 -5.19 -18.20 -8.68
C ASN A 17 -6.39 -19.16 -8.74
N ILE A 18 -6.98 -19.36 -9.92
CA ILE A 18 -8.11 -20.29 -10.11
C ILE A 18 -7.66 -21.74 -9.88
N GLN A 19 -6.48 -22.13 -10.37
CA GLN A 19 -5.97 -23.50 -10.28
C GLN A 19 -5.73 -23.92 -8.82
N ILE A 20 -5.09 -23.05 -8.03
CA ILE A 20 -4.87 -23.35 -6.61
C ILE A 20 -6.20 -23.39 -5.83
N ALA A 21 -7.14 -22.47 -6.12
CA ALA A 21 -8.45 -22.47 -5.46
C ALA A 21 -9.21 -23.79 -5.73
N GLU A 22 -9.17 -24.30 -6.96
CA GLU A 22 -9.78 -25.57 -7.34
C GLU A 22 -9.06 -26.77 -6.72
N ALA A 23 -7.73 -26.79 -6.74
CA ALA A 23 -6.94 -27.91 -6.19
C ALA A 23 -7.02 -28.02 -4.66
N THR A 24 -7.16 -26.91 -3.95
CA THR A 24 -7.21 -26.86 -2.49
C THR A 24 -8.63 -26.80 -1.92
N GLY A 25 -9.64 -26.54 -2.76
CA GLY A 25 -11.01 -26.28 -2.33
C GLY A 25 -11.18 -24.97 -1.54
N ILE A 26 -10.17 -24.10 -1.51
CA ILE A 26 -10.23 -22.81 -0.82
C ILE A 26 -11.05 -21.82 -1.64
N ASN A 27 -11.84 -20.99 -0.96
CA ASN A 27 -12.63 -19.95 -1.61
C ASN A 27 -11.74 -19.00 -2.44
N LYS A 28 -12.15 -18.71 -3.69
CA LYS A 28 -11.43 -17.83 -4.62
C LYS A 28 -11.16 -16.44 -4.03
N ASN A 29 -12.07 -15.91 -3.22
CA ASN A 29 -11.90 -14.62 -2.53
C ASN A 29 -10.79 -14.69 -1.46
N THR A 30 -10.69 -15.81 -0.74
CA THR A 30 -9.60 -16.04 0.23
C THR A 30 -8.25 -16.10 -0.47
N ILE A 31 -8.14 -16.88 -1.55
CA ILE A 31 -6.91 -16.92 -2.37
C ILE A 31 -6.57 -15.53 -2.92
N SER A 32 -7.56 -14.82 -3.48
CA SER A 32 -7.35 -13.46 -3.99
C SER A 32 -6.87 -12.50 -2.89
N GLY A 33 -7.47 -12.55 -1.70
CA GLY A 33 -7.06 -11.74 -0.56
C GLY A 33 -5.61 -12.01 -0.13
N LEU A 34 -5.21 -13.28 -0.07
CA LEU A 34 -3.83 -13.68 0.26
C LEU A 34 -2.83 -13.25 -0.83
N VAL A 35 -3.14 -13.51 -2.10
CA VAL A 35 -2.30 -13.11 -3.26
C VAL A 35 -2.10 -11.60 -3.30
N THR A 36 -3.14 -10.83 -2.98
CA THR A 36 -3.10 -9.36 -3.01
C THR A 36 -2.71 -8.74 -1.67
N ASN A 37 -2.28 -9.54 -0.68
CA ASN A 37 -1.92 -9.07 0.67
C ASN A 37 -3.04 -8.31 1.41
N ARG A 38 -4.30 -8.45 1.00
CA ARG A 38 -5.47 -7.80 1.61
C ARG A 38 -6.10 -8.60 2.75
N ALA A 39 -5.65 -9.83 2.97
CA ALA A 39 -6.13 -10.67 4.05
C ALA A 39 -5.57 -10.20 5.40
N THR A 40 -6.45 -10.03 6.39
CA THR A 40 -6.07 -9.65 7.77
C THR A 40 -5.71 -10.85 8.65
N GLY A 41 -5.94 -12.07 8.13
CA GLY A 41 -5.63 -13.32 8.82
C GLY A 41 -5.87 -14.52 7.92
N ILE A 42 -5.50 -15.70 8.42
CA ILE A 42 -5.69 -16.99 7.75
C ILE A 42 -6.09 -18.05 8.79
N GLN A 43 -7.01 -18.94 8.41
CA GLN A 43 -7.38 -20.09 9.24
C GLN A 43 -6.31 -21.19 9.08
N TYR A 44 -6.06 -21.97 10.14
CA TYR A 44 -5.03 -23.03 10.10
C TYR A 44 -5.29 -24.07 9.00
N ASP A 45 -6.54 -24.48 8.78
CA ASP A 45 -6.90 -25.40 7.69
C ASP A 45 -6.54 -24.83 6.31
N THR A 46 -6.77 -23.52 6.09
CA THR A 46 -6.38 -22.85 4.85
C THR A 46 -4.86 -22.79 4.69
N LEU A 47 -4.15 -22.49 5.78
CA LEU A 47 -2.69 -22.48 5.80
C LEU A 47 -2.12 -23.86 5.46
N GLU A 48 -2.59 -24.91 6.14
CA GLU A 48 -2.15 -26.30 5.93
C GLU A 48 -2.39 -26.75 4.48
N LYS A 49 -3.57 -26.47 3.92
CA LYS A 49 -3.89 -26.80 2.52
C LYS A 49 -2.97 -26.11 1.52
N ILE A 50 -2.71 -24.82 1.70
CA ILE A 50 -1.79 -24.07 0.82
C ILE A 50 -0.37 -24.62 0.93
N CYS A 51 0.12 -24.76 2.16
CA CYS A 51 1.47 -25.27 2.44
C CYS A 51 1.67 -26.68 1.87
N THR A 52 0.71 -27.57 2.04
CA THR A 52 0.76 -28.95 1.53
C THR A 52 0.73 -28.97 0.01
N TYR A 53 -0.21 -28.26 -0.61
CA TYR A 53 -0.35 -28.22 -2.07
C TYR A 53 0.92 -27.66 -2.75
N LEU A 54 1.50 -26.62 -2.17
CA LEU A 54 2.72 -25.98 -2.69
C LEU A 54 4.00 -26.64 -2.15
N ASN A 55 3.94 -27.61 -1.25
CA ASN A 55 5.11 -28.19 -0.59
C ASN A 55 6.05 -27.09 -0.03
N ILE A 56 5.50 -26.19 0.78
CA ILE A 56 6.21 -25.09 1.45
C ILE A 56 5.84 -25.04 2.93
N THR A 57 6.62 -24.31 3.72
CA THR A 57 6.33 -24.03 5.13
C THR A 57 5.53 -22.74 5.31
N ALA A 58 5.00 -22.52 6.51
CA ALA A 58 4.39 -21.24 6.87
C ALA A 58 5.41 -20.07 6.81
N GLY A 59 6.69 -20.35 7.07
CA GLY A 59 7.77 -19.35 6.99
C GLY A 59 8.11 -18.93 5.56
N ASP A 60 7.89 -19.81 4.58
CA ASP A 60 8.01 -19.44 3.17
C ASP A 60 6.82 -18.59 2.72
N LEU A 61 5.63 -18.92 3.23
CA LEU A 61 4.38 -18.24 2.89
C LEU A 61 4.28 -16.84 3.52
N PHE A 62 4.82 -16.64 4.72
CA PHE A 62 4.72 -15.38 5.46
C PHE A 62 6.08 -14.84 5.89
N THR A 63 6.28 -13.54 5.63
CA THR A 63 7.47 -12.80 6.07
C THR A 63 7.07 -11.60 6.89
N ILE A 64 7.94 -11.16 7.80
CA ILE A 64 7.78 -9.88 8.49
C ILE A 64 8.53 -8.84 7.66
N VAL A 65 7.82 -7.78 7.28
CA VAL A 65 8.41 -6.60 6.65
C VAL A 65 8.36 -5.48 7.68
N ASP A 66 9.53 -4.95 8.04
CA ASP A 66 9.65 -3.72 8.82
C ASP A 66 9.73 -2.56 7.83
N PHE A 67 8.71 -1.72 7.78
CA PHE A 67 8.62 -0.62 6.84
C PHE A 67 8.08 0.59 7.56
N SER A 68 8.69 1.74 7.32
CA SER A 68 8.16 3.03 7.77
C SER A 68 8.58 4.15 6.84
N VAL A 69 7.80 5.21 6.84
CA VAL A 69 8.11 6.45 6.14
C VAL A 69 8.22 7.59 7.13
N ASN A 70 9.35 8.28 7.13
CA ASN A 70 9.56 9.43 8.01
C ASN A 70 9.61 10.70 7.18
N TYR A 71 8.82 11.69 7.58
CA TYR A 71 8.86 13.03 7.01
C TYR A 71 10.12 13.76 7.48
N SER A 72 10.81 14.42 6.55
CA SER A 72 11.91 15.32 6.87
C SER A 72 11.50 16.77 6.67
N GLU A 73 11.16 17.13 5.44
CA GLU A 73 10.76 18.50 5.08
C GLU A 73 9.96 18.49 3.76
N HIS A 74 9.35 19.62 3.41
CA HIS A 74 8.77 19.81 2.09
C HIS A 74 9.09 21.20 1.54
N THR A 75 9.14 21.32 0.22
CA THR A 75 9.26 22.59 -0.49
C THR A 75 8.03 22.81 -1.36
N LYS A 76 7.36 23.96 -1.22
CA LYS A 76 6.31 24.39 -2.14
C LYS A 76 6.96 24.90 -3.42
N LEU A 77 6.72 24.23 -4.55
CA LEU A 77 7.25 24.63 -5.87
C LEU A 77 6.35 25.68 -6.52
N ASP A 78 5.03 25.47 -6.45
CA ASP A 78 3.99 26.41 -6.83
C ASP A 78 2.71 26.13 -6.03
N ASP A 79 1.57 26.74 -6.40
CA ASP A 79 0.31 26.59 -5.65
C ASP A 79 -0.17 25.15 -5.47
N ASN A 80 0.11 24.28 -6.44
CA ASN A 80 -0.38 22.91 -6.45
C ASN A 80 0.75 21.87 -6.41
N ASN A 81 2.00 22.26 -6.66
CA ASN A 81 3.12 21.32 -6.71
C ASN A 81 4.04 21.48 -5.50
N TYR A 82 4.35 20.35 -4.87
CA TYR A 82 5.20 20.22 -3.70
C TYR A 82 6.25 19.16 -3.94
N GLU A 83 7.40 19.33 -3.30
CA GLU A 83 8.48 18.35 -3.26
C GLU A 83 8.68 17.94 -1.80
N ILE A 84 8.36 16.69 -1.46
CA ILE A 84 8.44 16.18 -0.08
C ILE A 84 9.71 15.33 0.06
N SER A 85 10.58 15.73 0.98
CA SER A 85 11.75 14.94 1.37
C SER A 85 11.39 13.99 2.51
N ILE A 86 11.63 12.70 2.30
CA ILE A 86 11.29 11.64 3.25
C ILE A 86 12.42 10.62 3.36
N ILE A 87 12.42 9.88 4.47
CA ILE A 87 13.30 8.74 4.70
C ILE A 87 12.45 7.46 4.78
N PHE A 88 12.60 6.60 3.78
CA PHE A 88 12.07 5.24 3.81
C PHE A 88 12.97 4.34 4.62
N LYS A 89 12.36 3.53 5.49
CA LYS A 89 13.00 2.38 6.11
C LYS A 89 12.37 1.12 5.52
N ILE A 90 13.21 0.19 5.05
CA ILE A 90 12.80 -1.15 4.65
C ILE A 90 13.75 -2.14 5.32
N ASN A 91 13.25 -2.89 6.30
CA ASN A 91 14.04 -3.71 7.20
C ASN A 91 15.14 -2.87 7.87
N GLU A 92 16.41 -3.19 7.64
CA GLU A 92 17.54 -2.44 8.21
C GLU A 92 18.11 -1.39 7.24
N GLU A 93 17.54 -1.26 6.03
CA GLU A 93 17.97 -0.29 5.03
C GLU A 93 17.20 1.03 5.15
N TYR A 94 17.92 2.14 5.03
CA TYR A 94 17.38 3.49 5.00
C TYR A 94 17.66 4.15 3.67
N MET A 95 16.71 4.93 3.17
CA MET A 95 16.83 5.67 1.92
C MET A 95 16.17 7.02 2.02
N GLU A 96 16.95 8.05 1.73
CA GLU A 96 16.42 9.38 1.47
C GLU A 96 15.89 9.46 0.05
N CYS A 97 14.73 10.07 -0.10
CA CYS A 97 14.22 10.42 -1.41
C CYS A 97 13.32 11.65 -1.37
N SER A 98 13.13 12.18 -2.56
CA SER A 98 12.24 13.30 -2.83
C SER A 98 11.03 12.80 -3.61
N LEU A 99 9.83 13.11 -3.11
CA LEU A 99 8.55 12.78 -3.72
C LEU A 99 7.90 14.04 -4.28
N PRO A 100 7.77 14.16 -5.60
CA PRO A 100 6.92 15.15 -6.22
C PRO A 100 5.46 14.83 -5.90
N VAL A 101 4.75 15.79 -5.34
CA VAL A 101 3.33 15.71 -4.98
C VAL A 101 2.58 16.85 -5.63
N LYS A 102 1.61 16.50 -6.48
CA LYS A 102 0.65 17.46 -7.02
C LYS A 102 -0.64 17.37 -6.24
N ILE A 103 -1.15 18.50 -5.79
CA ILE A 103 -2.38 18.66 -5.02
C ILE A 103 -3.40 19.38 -5.91
N ASP A 104 -4.44 18.67 -6.32
CA ASP A 104 -5.55 19.24 -7.08
C ASP A 104 -6.80 19.31 -6.19
N GLN A 105 -7.52 20.44 -6.23
CA GLN A 105 -8.84 20.54 -5.64
C GLN A 105 -9.88 19.89 -6.55
N GLY A 106 -10.75 19.09 -5.97
CA GLY A 106 -11.81 18.38 -6.66
C GLY A 106 -13.11 18.39 -5.86
N ILE A 107 -14.09 17.69 -6.42
CA ILE A 107 -15.37 17.44 -5.77
C ILE A 107 -15.45 15.95 -5.46
N GLY A 108 -15.60 15.62 -4.19
CA GLY A 108 -15.74 14.26 -3.69
C GLY A 108 -17.06 13.61 -4.09
N ARG A 109 -17.24 12.34 -3.71
CA ARG A 109 -18.40 11.52 -4.10
C ARG A 109 -19.75 12.09 -3.66
N VAL A 110 -19.78 12.97 -2.65
CA VAL A 110 -21.00 13.57 -2.07
C VAL A 110 -21.06 15.09 -2.31
N GLY A 111 -20.30 15.62 -3.28
CA GLY A 111 -20.30 17.07 -3.54
C GLY A 111 -19.43 17.89 -2.56
N GLU A 112 -18.76 17.22 -1.62
CA GLU A 112 -17.85 17.84 -0.67
C GLU A 112 -16.51 18.23 -1.32
N PRO A 113 -15.84 19.30 -0.87
CA PRO A 113 -14.52 19.63 -1.37
C PRO A 113 -13.54 18.48 -1.05
N SER A 114 -12.79 18.07 -2.08
CA SER A 114 -11.79 17.02 -1.95
C SER A 114 -10.42 17.50 -2.44
N PHE A 115 -9.36 16.89 -1.93
CA PHE A 115 -7.99 17.06 -2.41
C PHE A 115 -7.53 15.75 -3.05
N ILE A 116 -7.00 15.86 -4.26
CA ILE A 116 -6.38 14.75 -4.99
C ILE A 116 -4.87 14.94 -4.92
N PHE A 117 -4.16 13.95 -4.40
CA PHE A 117 -2.70 13.93 -4.36
C PHE A 117 -2.19 12.97 -5.41
N ASP A 118 -1.45 13.48 -6.38
CA ASP A 118 -0.72 12.67 -7.34
C ASP A 118 0.75 12.64 -6.89
N ILE A 119 1.15 11.51 -6.32
CA ILE A 119 2.50 11.29 -5.80
C ILE A 119 3.25 10.45 -6.83
N THR A 120 4.37 11.00 -7.30
CA THR A 120 5.24 10.28 -8.24
C THR A 120 6.32 9.53 -7.47
N ILE A 121 6.34 8.19 -7.59
CA ILE A 121 7.37 7.35 -6.96
C ILE A 121 8.61 7.29 -7.87
N PRO A 122 9.80 7.71 -7.41
CA PRO A 122 11.02 7.59 -8.19
C PRO A 122 11.33 6.15 -8.60
N LYS A 123 11.76 5.92 -9.84
CA LYS A 123 12.05 4.56 -10.36
C LYS A 123 13.03 3.76 -9.51
N GLY A 124 14.04 4.42 -8.94
CA GLY A 124 15.04 3.77 -8.07
C GLY A 124 14.45 3.27 -6.74
N LEU A 125 13.33 3.86 -6.30
CA LEU A 125 12.61 3.46 -5.11
C LEU A 125 11.58 2.36 -5.41
N LEU A 126 10.92 2.42 -6.58
CA LEU A 126 9.90 1.47 -7.00
C LEU A 126 10.38 0.00 -6.92
N SER A 127 11.61 -0.26 -7.38
CA SER A 127 12.20 -1.60 -7.35
C SER A 127 12.28 -2.19 -5.94
N LYS A 128 12.57 -1.36 -4.94
CA LYS A 128 12.67 -1.77 -3.53
C LYS A 128 11.30 -1.85 -2.86
N LEU A 129 10.35 -1.02 -3.27
CA LEU A 129 8.97 -1.06 -2.77
C LEU A 129 8.22 -2.33 -3.16
N TYR A 130 8.59 -3.05 -4.23
CA TYR A 130 8.01 -4.38 -4.52
C TYR A 130 8.22 -5.42 -3.40
N ALA A 131 9.21 -5.21 -2.53
CA ALA A 131 9.42 -6.04 -1.36
C ALA A 131 8.36 -5.76 -0.26
N VAL A 132 7.71 -4.60 -0.29
CA VAL A 132 6.77 -4.14 0.73
C VAL A 132 5.33 -4.40 0.27
N PRO A 133 4.43 -4.84 1.16
CA PRO A 133 3.01 -4.90 0.84
C PRO A 133 2.49 -3.52 0.40
N GLN A 134 1.87 -3.47 -0.76
CA GLN A 134 1.37 -2.24 -1.37
C GLN A 134 0.51 -1.41 -0.40
N GLN A 135 -0.41 -2.06 0.32
CA GLN A 135 -1.30 -1.40 1.29
C GLN A 135 -0.55 -0.71 2.43
N LEU A 136 0.64 -1.20 2.79
CA LEU A 136 1.46 -0.60 3.83
C LEU A 136 2.12 0.69 3.33
N ILE A 137 2.62 0.68 2.10
CA ILE A 137 3.20 1.87 1.45
C ILE A 137 2.16 2.97 1.38
N VAL A 138 0.98 2.59 0.87
CA VAL A 138 -0.19 3.46 0.74
C VAL A 138 -0.52 4.10 2.09
N LYS A 139 -0.68 3.28 3.12
CA LYS A 139 -1.04 3.73 4.47
C LYS A 139 -0.03 4.72 5.05
N GLU A 140 1.26 4.38 5.04
CA GLU A 140 2.30 5.21 5.65
C GLU A 140 2.48 6.54 4.91
N LEU A 141 2.34 6.56 3.59
CA LEU A 141 2.39 7.80 2.81
C LEU A 141 1.15 8.68 3.04
N GLU A 142 -0.02 8.07 3.18
CA GLU A 142 -1.26 8.79 3.51
C GLU A 142 -1.14 9.49 4.88
N GLU A 143 -0.76 8.73 5.92
CA GLU A 143 -0.56 9.26 7.28
C GLU A 143 0.46 10.41 7.27
N LEU A 144 1.58 10.23 6.56
CA LEU A 144 2.60 11.27 6.42
C LEU A 144 2.08 12.57 5.81
N ILE A 145 1.34 12.49 4.70
CA ILE A 145 0.86 13.66 3.98
C ILE A 145 -0.22 14.38 4.81
N VAL A 146 -1.17 13.64 5.37
CA VAL A 146 -2.24 14.21 6.18
C VAL A 146 -1.68 14.94 7.40
N ASP A 147 -0.71 14.33 8.09
CA ASP A 147 -0.16 14.89 9.32
C ASP A 147 0.75 16.09 9.06
N ASN A 148 1.60 16.04 8.02
CA ASN A 148 2.64 17.04 7.81
C ASN A 148 2.30 18.14 6.80
N ILE A 149 1.34 17.90 5.90
CA ILE A 149 0.88 18.92 4.93
C ILE A 149 -0.46 19.52 5.33
N PHE A 150 -1.33 18.75 6.00
CA PHE A 150 -2.71 19.16 6.30
C PHE A 150 -3.05 19.31 7.78
N ASP A 151 -2.05 19.27 8.66
CA ASP A 151 -2.22 19.36 10.11
C ASP A 151 -3.24 18.33 10.67
N GLY A 152 -3.38 17.16 10.04
CA GLY A 152 -4.22 16.07 10.54
C GLY A 152 -5.75 16.27 10.36
N LYS A 153 -6.20 17.13 9.45
CA LYS A 153 -7.63 17.54 9.34
C LYS A 153 -8.48 16.83 8.28
N TYR A 154 -8.01 15.71 7.72
CA TYR A 154 -8.58 15.11 6.51
C TYR A 154 -8.73 13.58 6.62
N GLU A 155 -9.77 13.02 5.98
CA GLU A 155 -10.03 11.57 5.84
C GLU A 155 -10.17 11.22 4.35
N GLY A 156 -9.61 10.10 3.91
CA GLY A 156 -9.45 9.83 2.48
C GLY A 156 -9.55 8.38 2.03
N VAL A 157 -9.48 8.21 0.71
CA VAL A 157 -9.47 6.95 0.00
C VAL A 157 -8.31 6.96 -0.99
N MET A 158 -7.49 5.92 -0.90
CA MET A 158 -6.26 5.78 -1.68
C MET A 158 -6.42 4.84 -2.86
N PHE A 159 -5.83 5.20 -3.99
CA PHE A 159 -5.75 4.38 -5.20
C PHE A 159 -4.33 4.41 -5.75
N GLU A 160 -3.80 3.28 -6.20
CA GLU A 160 -2.49 3.23 -6.85
C GLU A 160 -2.62 2.85 -8.32
N THR A 161 -1.76 3.46 -9.13
CA THR A 161 -1.46 3.08 -10.52
C THR A 161 0.05 2.83 -10.62
N GLU A 162 0.52 2.12 -11.65
CA GLU A 162 1.86 1.50 -11.73
C GLU A 162 3.08 2.35 -11.28
N THR A 163 3.00 3.69 -11.32
CA THR A 163 4.05 4.60 -10.82
C THR A 163 3.52 5.82 -10.06
N ARG A 164 2.20 5.92 -9.87
CA ARG A 164 1.55 7.05 -9.22
C ARG A 164 0.62 6.56 -8.13
N LEU A 165 0.80 7.10 -6.94
CA LEU A 165 -0.17 6.94 -5.86
C LEU A 165 -1.12 8.13 -5.89
N ILE A 166 -2.40 7.85 -6.10
CA ILE A 166 -3.48 8.82 -6.11
C ILE A 166 -4.24 8.75 -4.79
N ILE A 167 -4.13 9.78 -3.98
CA ILE A 167 -4.85 9.89 -2.72
C ILE A 167 -6.04 10.83 -2.91
N ASN A 168 -7.23 10.48 -2.44
CA ASN A 168 -8.38 11.39 -2.43
C ASN A 168 -8.85 11.64 -1.00
N HIS A 169 -8.67 12.85 -0.49
CA HIS A 169 -9.14 13.25 0.85
C HIS A 169 -10.33 14.19 0.78
N GLY A 170 -11.35 13.95 1.59
CA GLY A 170 -12.43 14.90 1.84
C GLY A 170 -12.11 15.82 3.03
N ILE A 171 -12.67 17.03 3.04
CA ILE A 171 -12.62 17.90 4.23
C ILE A 171 -13.52 17.29 5.31
N ILE A 172 -12.96 16.98 6.48
CA ILE A 172 -13.79 16.62 7.64
C ILE A 172 -14.46 17.91 8.15
N ASN A 173 -15.75 18.07 7.84
CA ASN A 173 -16.58 19.05 8.54
C ASN A 173 -16.81 18.60 9.99
N LYS A 174 -15.83 18.83 10.88
CA LYS A 174 -16.08 18.84 12.32
C LYS A 174 -16.87 20.09 12.68
N GLY A 175 -18.14 20.13 12.29
CA GLY A 175 -18.99 21.31 12.52
C GLY A 175 -20.32 21.30 11.77
N ALA A 176 -21.24 20.42 12.16
CA ALA A 176 -22.66 20.74 12.20
C ALA A 176 -23.25 19.99 13.41
N GLN A 177 -23.61 20.76 14.44
CA GLN A 177 -24.47 20.31 15.54
C GLN A 177 -25.86 19.96 15.02
#